data_AF-A0A933H5K8-F1
#
_entry.id   AF-A0A933H5K8-F1
#
_cell.length_a   1.000
_cell.length_b   1.000
_cell.length_c   1.000
_cell.angle_alpha   90.00
_cell.angle_beta   90.00
_cell.angle_gamma   90.00
#
_symmetry.space_group_name_H-M   'P 1'
#
loop_
_entity.id
_entity.type
_entity.pdbx_description
1 polymer ?
#
loop_
_entity_poly.entity_id
_entity_poly.type
_entity_poly.pdbx_seq_one_letter_code
_entity_poly.pdbx_strand_id
1 'polypeptide(L)' 'MMDRLPNSFRLVILPQDDPELSLINLQMLNKRQKKDKPVVLVLMKSGRVSIKHTEPDVFLPLPVAA' A
#
# COMPACT_ATOMS: atom_id res chain seq x y z
N MET A 1 -5.27 -12.59 10.00
CA MET A 1 -4.88 -11.23 9.54
C MET A 1 -4.17 -11.28 8.20
N MET A 2 -3.18 -12.17 8.03
CA MET A 2 -2.56 -12.43 6.72
C MET A 2 -3.54 -12.99 5.68
N ASP A 3 -4.66 -13.56 6.14
CA ASP A 3 -5.71 -14.17 5.31
C ASP A 3 -6.49 -13.17 4.45
N ARG A 4 -6.36 -11.87 4.72
CA ARG A 4 -7.01 -10.79 3.94
C ARG A 4 -6.09 -10.22 2.85
N LEU A 5 -4.80 -10.50 2.90
CA LEU A 5 -3.86 -10.07 1.88
C LEU A 5 -3.85 -11.09 0.74
N PRO A 6 -3.70 -10.65 -0.52
CA PRO A 6 -3.54 -11.59 -1.62
C PRO A 6 -2.32 -12.49 -1.39
N ASN A 7 -2.35 -13.73 -1.88
CA ASN A 7 -1.22 -14.67 -1.77
C ASN A 7 0.08 -14.11 -2.38
N SER A 8 -0.03 -13.19 -3.34
CA SER A 8 1.09 -12.48 -3.93
C SER A 8 0.64 -11.09 -4.35
N PHE A 9 1.28 -10.05 -3.82
CA PHE A 9 0.95 -8.66 -4.11
C PHE A 9 2.21 -7.80 -4.21
N ARG A 10 2.02 -6.57 -4.67
CA ARG A 10 3.03 -5.50 -4.60
C ARG A 10 2.64 -4.56 -3.48
N LEU A 11 3.55 -4.36 -2.52
CA LEU A 11 3.37 -3.41 -1.43
C LEU A 11 3.91 -2.05 -1.83
N VAL A 12 3.13 -1.00 -1.61
CA VAL A 12 3.56 0.40 -1.76
C VAL A 12 3.29 1.11 -0.45
N ILE A 13 4.33 1.71 0.10
CA ILE A 13 4.28 2.45 1.35
C ILE A 13 4.18 3.93 1.02
N LEU A 14 3.21 4.61 1.62
CA LEU A 14 2.95 6.03 1.45
C LEU A 14 3.10 6.72 2.81
N PRO A 15 4.28 7.32 3.08
CA PRO A 15 4.51 8.11 4.28
C PRO A 15 3.54 9.30 4.35
N GLN A 16 2.84 9.46 5.47
CA GLN A 16 1.89 10.57 5.67
C GLN A 16 2.57 11.92 5.90
N ASP A 17 3.81 11.90 6.38
CA ASP A 17 4.65 13.02 6.75
C ASP A 17 5.71 13.36 5.70
N ASP A 18 5.87 12.53 4.67
CA ASP A 18 6.74 12.78 3.52
C ASP A 18 5.96 12.57 2.20
N PRO A 19 5.27 13.61 1.72
CA PRO A 19 4.48 13.54 0.50
C PRO A 19 5.35 13.39 -0.76
N GLU A 20 6.59 13.87 -0.74
CA GLU A 20 7.53 13.71 -1.86
C GLU A 20 7.92 12.24 -2.04
N LEU A 21 8.24 11.56 -0.94
CA LEU A 21 8.55 10.12 -0.95
C LEU A 21 7.34 9.28 -1.37
N SER A 22 6.13 9.67 -0.95
CA SER A 22 4.89 9.07 -1.46
C SER A 22 4.75 9.19 -2.97
N LEU A 23 5.03 10.37 -3.54
CA LEU A 23 4.99 10.60 -4.98
C LEU A 23 6.01 9.73 -5.72
N ILE A 24 7.25 9.63 -5.22
CA ILE A 24 8.30 8.79 -5.80
C ILE A 24 7.87 7.31 -5.81
N ASN A 25 7.29 6.82 -4.71
CA ASN A 25 6.82 5.44 -4.60
C ASN A 25 5.70 5.14 -5.61
N LEU A 26 4.77 6.08 -5.82
CA LEU A 26 3.72 5.96 -6.83
C LEU A 26 4.29 6.01 -8.26
N GLN A 27 5.27 6.87 -8.54
CA GLN A 27 5.95 6.89 -9.84
C GLN A 27 6.67 5.56 -10.12
N MET A 28 7.31 4.96 -9.11
CA MET A 28 7.94 3.64 -9.25
C MET A 28 6.92 2.54 -9.51
N LEU A 29 5.73 2.61 -8.90
CA LEU A 29 4.63 1.69 -9.19
C LEU A 29 4.21 1.77 -10.67
N ASN A 30 4.09 2.98 -11.20
CA ASN A 30 3.68 3.21 -12.59
C ASN A 30 4.73 2.74 -13.61
N LYS A 31 6.02 2.95 -13.31
CA LYS A 31 7.13 2.48 -14.16
C LYS A 31 7.25 0.95 -14.20
N ARG A 32 6.90 0.26 -13.12
CA ARG A 32 6.97 -1.20 -13.04
C ARG A 32 5.66 -1.81 -13.55
N GLN A 33 5.55 -2.02 -14.87
CA GLN A 33 4.39 -2.62 -15.55
C GLN A 33 4.18 -4.13 -15.26
N LYS A 34 4.34 -4.59 -14.01
CA LYS A 34 3.82 -5.89 -13.59
C LYS A 34 2.33 -5.73 -13.30
N LYS A 35 1.52 -5.73 -14.35
CA LYS A 35 0.04 -5.61 -14.26
C LYS A 35 -0.60 -6.82 -13.59
N ASP A 36 0.07 -7.97 -13.56
CA ASP A 36 -0.51 -9.25 -13.09
C ASP A 36 -0.56 -9.43 -11.57
N LYS A 37 -0.11 -8.45 -10.78
CA LYS A 37 -0.14 -8.55 -9.31
C LYS A 37 -0.96 -7.44 -8.67
N PRO A 38 -1.89 -7.77 -7.76
CA PRO A 38 -2.64 -6.79 -6.99
C PRO A 38 -1.68 -5.89 -6.20
N VAL A 39 -2.09 -4.63 -6.01
CA VAL A 39 -1.31 -3.61 -5.31
C VAL A 39 -1.96 -3.34 -3.97
N VAL A 40 -1.16 -3.38 -2.90
CA VAL A 40 -1.57 -3.00 -1.56
C VAL A 40 -0.87 -1.69 -1.22
N LEU A 41 -1.66 -0.66 -0.92
CA LEU A 41 -1.19 0.64 -0.47
C LEU A 41 -1.26 0.69 1.05
N VAL A 42 -0.17 1.10 1.71
CA VAL A 42 -0.14 1.31 3.16
C VAL A 42 0.20 2.76 3.44
N LEU A 43 -0.72 3.47 4.08
CA LEU A 43 -0.49 4.82 4.57
C LEU A 43 -0.01 4.75 6.02
N MET A 44 1.13 5.35 6.33
CA MET A 44 1.67 5.36 7.70
C MET A 44 2.57 6.57 7.94
N LYS A 45 2.80 6.96 9.20
CA LYS A 45 3.82 7.97 9.53
C LYS A 45 5.23 7.37 9.41
N SER A 46 6.21 8.14 8.95
CA SER A 46 7.64 7.84 8.86
C SER A 46 8.29 7.88 10.25
N GLY A 47 7.71 7.15 11.18
CA GLY A 47 8.41 6.73 12.39
C GLY A 47 9.20 5.46 12.07
N ARG A 48 10.34 5.25 12.76
CA ARG A 48 11.08 3.97 12.71
C ARG A 48 10.07 2.83 12.72
N VAL A 49 10.05 2.05 11.63
CA VAL A 49 9.16 0.91 11.48
C VAL A 49 9.56 -0.12 12.54
N SER A 50 9.09 0.05 13.76
CA SER A 50 8.96 -1.05 14.68
C SER A 50 7.74 -1.79 14.19
N ILE A 51 7.94 -2.86 13.42
CA ILE A 51 6.89 -3.82 13.05
C ILE A 51 6.47 -4.54 14.34
N LYS A 52 5.96 -3.80 15.33
CA LYS A 52 5.19 -4.35 16.42
C LYS A 52 3.77 -4.38 15.90
N HIS A 53 3.34 -5.58 15.50
CA HIS A 53 1.96 -6.02 15.29
C HIS A 53 0.90 -4.92 15.52
N THR A 54 0.78 -3.98 14.59
CA THR A 54 -0.39 -3.10 14.50
C THR A 54 -1.24 -3.68 13.39
N GLU A 55 -2.52 -3.90 13.69
CA GLU A 55 -3.48 -4.36 12.69
C GLU A 55 -3.57 -3.31 11.56
N PRO A 56 -3.34 -3.70 10.29
CA PRO A 56 -3.35 -2.76 9.18
C PRO A 56 -4.79 -2.40 8.85
N ASP A 57 -5.04 -1.11 8.64
CA ASP A 57 -6.28 -0.62 8.07
C ASP A 57 -6.33 -1.01 6.58
N VAL A 58 -7.24 -1.93 6.23
CA VAL A 58 -7.43 -2.40 4.85
C VAL A 58 -8.59 -1.63 4.22
N PHE A 59 -8.29 -0.82 3.21
CA PHE A 59 -9.28 -0.13 2.40
C PHE A 59 -9.56 -0.93 1.12
N LEU A 60 -10.80 -1.41 0.98
CA LEU A 60 -11.26 -2.10 -0.22
C LEU A 60 -12.11 -1.15 -1.07
N PRO A 61 -11.94 -1.12 -2.41
CA PRO A 61 -12.82 -0.35 -3.27
C PRO A 61 -14.24 -0.94 -3.22
N LEU A 62 -15.22 -0.10 -2.88
CA LEU A 62 -16.64 -0.48 -2.95
C LEU A 62 -17.14 -0.27 -4.38
N PRO A 63 -17.83 -1.26 -4.97
CA PRO A 63 -18.52 -1.04 -6.24
C PRO A 63 -19.62 0.02 -6.02
N VAL A 64 -19.51 1.15 -6.72
CA VAL A 64 -20.60 2.12 -6.80
C VAL A 64 -21.64 1.53 -7.73
N ALA A 65 -22.83 1.20 -7.19
CA ALA A 65 -23.98 0.87 -8.02
C ALA A 65 -24.38 2.13 -8.82
N ALA A 66 -24.43 1.99 -10.14
CA ALA A 66 -24.83 3.05 -11.08
C ALA A 66 -26.32 3.37 -10.99
#